data_AF-A0A967DDH4-F1
#
_entry.id   AF-A0A967DDH4-F1
#
_cell.length_a   1.000
_cell.length_b   1.000
_cell.length_c   1.000
_cell.angle_alpha   90.00
_cell.angle_beta   90.00
_cell.angle_gamma   90.00
#
_symmetry.space_group_name_H-M   'P 1'
#
loop_
_entity.id
_entity.type
_entity.pdbx_description
1 polymer ?
#
loop_
_entity_poly.entity_id
_entity_poly.type
_entity_poly.pdbx_seq_one_letter_code
_entity_poly.pdbx_strand_id
1 'polypeptide(L)'
;MRFLADECCDYAAVDALRQAGHDVLAVAEFQQRSVDRELMALAPETDRILLTEDKDFGWLVFAARTDSPRVVLLRFPASARSRLAVRFPTWFSFKRLPGA
;
A
#
# COMPACT_ATOMS: atom_id res chain seq x y z
N MET A 1 10.92 0.11 -9.61
CA MET A 1 9.70 0.94 -9.66
C MET A 1 9.48 1.59 -8.31
N ARG A 2 8.69 2.68 -8.27
CA ARG A 2 8.34 3.39 -7.03
C ARG A 2 6.85 3.21 -6.77
N PHE A 3 6.52 2.67 -5.61
CA PHE A 3 5.15 2.35 -5.21
C PHE A 3 4.74 3.14 -3.97
N LEU A 4 3.47 3.51 -3.91
CA LEU A 4 2.76 3.93 -2.72
C LEU A 4 1.78 2.81 -2.38
N ALA A 5 2.02 2.07 -1.30
CA ALA A 5 1.16 0.97 -0.89
C ALA A 5 0.09 1.46 0.08
N ASP A 6 -1.17 1.24 -0.29
CA ASP A 6 -2.36 1.52 0.51
C ASP A 6 -2.34 0.74 1.84
N GLU A 7 -3.03 1.24 2.87
CA GLU A 7 -3.19 0.59 4.17
C GLU A 7 -3.86 -0.79 4.05
N CYS A 8 -4.67 -1.00 3.02
CA CYS A 8 -5.32 -2.28 2.77
C CYS A 8 -4.37 -3.38 2.26
N CYS A 9 -3.17 -3.02 1.79
CA CYS A 9 -2.21 -3.99 1.27
C CYS A 9 -1.61 -4.85 2.39
N ASP A 10 -1.44 -6.15 2.12
CA ASP A 10 -0.63 -6.99 3.00
C ASP A 10 0.81 -6.45 3.11
N TYR A 11 1.31 -6.26 4.32
CA TYR A 11 2.69 -5.83 4.53
C TYR A 11 3.70 -6.86 4.01
N ALA A 12 3.34 -8.15 3.94
CA ALA A 12 4.16 -9.15 3.30
C ALA A 12 4.35 -8.90 1.80
N ALA A 13 3.36 -8.32 1.12
CA ALA A 13 3.50 -7.90 -0.27
C ALA A 13 4.42 -6.68 -0.40
N VAL A 14 4.31 -5.72 0.53
CA VAL A 14 5.21 -4.56 0.64
C VAL A 14 6.66 -5.02 0.78
N ASP A 15 6.92 -5.92 1.73
CA ASP A 15 8.26 -6.47 1.97
C ASP A 15 8.78 -7.26 0.77
N ALA A 16 7.95 -8.10 0.14
CA ALA A 16 8.35 -8.84 -1.05
C ALA A 16 8.77 -7.90 -2.21
N LEU A 17 8.03 -6.82 -2.44
CA LEU A 17 8.37 -5.82 -3.46
C LEU A 17 9.67 -5.07 -3.12
N ARG A 18 9.89 -4.74 -1.84
CA ARG A 18 11.15 -4.14 -1.37
C ARG A 18 12.34 -5.08 -1.56
N GLN A 19 12.18 -6.37 -1.21
CA GLN A 19 13.20 -7.40 -1.42
C GLN A 19 13.51 -7.63 -2.90
N ALA A 20 12.53 -7.43 -3.79
CA ALA A 20 12.73 -7.41 -5.24
C ALA A 20 13.43 -6.14 -5.78
N GLY A 21 13.84 -5.22 -4.90
CA GLY A 21 14.58 -4.00 -5.26
C GLY A 21 13.70 -2.82 -5.69
N HIS A 22 12.44 -2.80 -5.29
CA HIS A 22 11.55 -1.65 -5.53
C HIS A 22 11.52 -0.68 -4.35
N ASP A 23 11.33 0.61 -4.66
CA ASP A 23 11.10 1.66 -3.66
C ASP A 23 9.63 1.65 -3.30
N VAL A 24 9.28 1.11 -2.14
CA VAL A 24 7.88 1.04 -1.67
C VAL A 24 7.73 1.91 -0.44
N LEU A 25 6.85 2.90 -0.52
CA LEU A 25 6.39 3.71 0.60
C LEU A 25 5.03 3.17 1.05
N ALA A 26 4.90 2.65 2.27
CA ALA A 26 3.63 2.12 2.76
C ALA A 26 2.92 3.16 3.63
N VAL A 27 1.65 3.46 3.31
CA VAL A 27 0.87 4.51 3.99
C VAL A 27 0.80 4.28 5.49
N ALA A 28 0.63 3.02 5.91
CA ALA A 28 0.58 2.59 7.30
C ALA A 28 1.85 2.95 8.13
N GLU A 29 2.97 3.33 7.48
CA GLU A 29 4.22 3.69 8.17
C GLU A 29 4.27 5.16 8.61
N PHE A 30 3.45 6.04 8.01
CA PHE A 30 3.51 7.48 8.28
C PHE A 30 2.14 8.15 8.44
N GLN A 31 1.06 7.43 8.11
CA GLN A 31 -0.30 7.91 8.27
C GLN A 31 -1.23 6.78 8.74
N GLN A 32 -2.29 7.14 9.46
CA GLN A 32 -3.34 6.22 9.87
C GLN A 32 -4.68 6.70 9.32
N ARG A 33 -5.48 5.78 8.77
CA ARG A 33 -6.80 6.05 8.21
C ARG A 33 -6.75 7.08 7.08
N SER A 34 -5.80 6.93 6.16
CA SER A 34 -5.77 7.72 4.93
C SER A 34 -7.10 7.61 4.18
N VAL A 35 -7.56 8.71 3.60
CA VAL A 35 -8.74 8.69 2.70
C VAL A 35 -8.29 8.60 1.24
N ASP A 36 -9.10 7.96 0.38
CA ASP A 36 -8.74 7.71 -1.02
C ASP A 36 -8.24 8.95 -1.76
N ARG A 37 -8.84 10.12 -1.49
CA ARG A 37 -8.47 11.38 -2.12
C ARG A 37 -7.02 11.78 -1.81
N GLU A 38 -6.55 11.54 -0.59
CA GLU A 38 -5.17 11.83 -0.19
C GLU A 38 -4.20 10.91 -0.93
N LEU A 39 -4.53 9.62 -1.04
CA LEU A 39 -3.71 8.66 -1.79
C LEU A 39 -3.66 9.00 -3.29
N MET A 40 -4.79 9.43 -3.85
CA MET A 40 -4.90 9.85 -5.24
C MET A 40 -4.08 11.10 -5.57
N ALA A 41 -3.88 11.99 -4.58
CA ALA A 41 -3.02 13.17 -4.71
C ALA A 41 -1.54 12.86 -4.43
N LEU A 42 -1.25 12.05 -3.42
CA LEU A 42 0.12 11.74 -2.99
C LEU A 42 0.89 10.90 -4.01
N ALA A 43 0.23 9.95 -4.67
CA ALA A 43 0.86 9.09 -5.67
C ALA A 43 1.53 9.89 -6.83
N PRO A 44 0.84 10.82 -7.53
CA PRO A 44 1.46 11.61 -8.58
C PRO A 44 2.47 12.63 -8.03
N GLU A 45 2.19 13.28 -6.90
CA GLU A 45 3.10 14.24 -6.26
C GLU A 45 4.48 13.63 -5.93
N THR A 46 4.50 12.33 -5.61
CA THR A 46 5.73 11.61 -5.26
C THR A 46 6.32 10.77 -6.40
N ASP A 47 5.73 10.85 -7.61
CA ASP A 47 6.01 9.99 -8.77
C ASP A 47 6.01 8.49 -8.42
N ARG A 48 4.91 8.07 -7.78
CA ARG A 48 4.67 6.69 -7.34
C ARG A 48 3.44 6.10 -8.03
N ILE A 49 3.48 4.79 -8.21
CA ILE A 49 2.32 3.99 -8.62
C ILE A 49 1.57 3.59 -7.35
N LEU A 50 0.27 3.91 -7.26
CA LEU A 50 -0.57 3.46 -6.15
C LEU A 50 -0.79 1.95 -6.27
N LEU A 51 -0.43 1.21 -5.23
CA LEU A 51 -0.70 -0.21 -5.07
C LEU A 51 -1.82 -0.37 -4.05
N THR A 52 -2.91 -1.05 -4.42
CA THR A 52 -4.08 -1.25 -3.53
C THR A 52 -4.69 -2.63 -3.75
N GLU A 53 -5.33 -3.19 -2.73
CA GLU A 53 -6.20 -4.38 -2.85
C GLU A 53 -7.68 -3.97 -3.03
N ASP A 54 -8.01 -2.70 -2.82
CA ASP A 54 -9.35 -2.15 -2.96
C ASP A 54 -9.71 -1.90 -4.44
N LYS A 55 -10.85 -2.47 -4.84
CA LYS A 55 -11.37 -2.38 -6.20
C LYS A 55 -11.97 -1.00 -6.52
N ASP A 56 -12.33 -0.22 -5.50
CA ASP A 56 -13.08 1.02 -5.68
C ASP A 56 -12.20 2.12 -6.28
N PHE A 57 -10.87 2.03 -6.14
CA PHE A 57 -9.91 2.88 -6.87
C PHE A 57 -10.03 2.78 -8.39
N GLY A 58 -10.46 1.63 -8.94
CA GLY A 58 -10.68 1.50 -10.38
C GLY A 58 -11.78 2.43 -10.87
N TRP A 59 -12.84 2.60 -10.08
CA TRP A 59 -13.89 3.57 -10.37
C TRP A 59 -13.38 5.01 -10.22
N LEU A 60 -12.60 5.30 -9.18
CA LEU A 60 -12.03 6.63 -8.95
C LEU A 60 -11.12 7.07 -10.11
N VAL A 61 -10.25 6.19 -10.59
CA VAL A 61 -9.39 6.43 -11.76
C VAL A 61 -10.23 6.71 -13.01
N PHE A 62 -11.25 5.87 -13.26
CA PHE A 62 -12.14 6.06 -14.40
C PHE A 62 -12.89 7.41 -14.35
N ALA A 63 -13.40 7.78 -13.17
CA ALA A 63 -14.11 9.03 -12.96
C ALA A 63 -13.20 10.26 -13.07
N ALA A 64 -11.94 10.15 -12.63
CA ALA A 64 -10.96 11.24 -12.63
C ALA A 64 -10.37 11.59 -14.01
N ARG A 65 -10.61 10.76 -15.05
CA ARG A 65 -10.10 10.95 -16.41
C ARG A 65 -8.56 11.05 -16.48
N THR A 66 -8.03 12.01 -17.25
CA THR A 66 -6.65 12.04 -17.76
C THR A 66 -5.58 12.30 -16.69
N ASP A 67 -5.94 12.88 -15.54
CA ASP A 67 -5.00 13.28 -14.48
C ASP A 67 -4.99 12.31 -13.29
N SER A 68 -5.42 11.06 -13.50
CA SER A 68 -5.45 10.04 -12.46
C SER A 68 -4.08 9.42 -12.19
N PRO A 69 -3.77 9.05 -10.94
CA PRO A 69 -2.56 8.29 -10.64
C PRO A 69 -2.53 6.97 -11.41
N ARG A 70 -1.31 6.48 -11.66
CA ARG A 70 -1.11 5.09 -12.06
C ARG A 70 -1.50 4.20 -10.87
N VAL A 71 -2.48 3.33 -11.06
CA VAL A 71 -2.94 2.38 -10.03
C VAL A 71 -2.67 0.94 -10.48
N VAL A 72 -2.15 0.12 -9.57
CA VAL A 72 -2.04 -1.33 -9.70
C VAL A 72 -2.93 -1.97 -8.65
N LEU A 73 -3.90 -2.75 -9.12
CA LEU A 73 -4.76 -3.56 -8.26
C LEU A 73 -4.06 -4.90 -7.96
N LEU A 74 -3.72 -5.12 -6.69
CA LEU A 74 -3.12 -6.35 -6.23
C LEU A 74 -4.21 -7.39 -5.96
N ARG A 75 -4.13 -8.53 -6.65
CA ARG A 75 -5.06 -9.66 -6.50
C ARG A 75 -4.30 -10.97 -6.46
N PHE A 76 -4.58 -11.75 -5.43
CA PHE A 76 -4.09 -13.12 -5.32
C PHE A 76 -5.09 -13.94 -4.49
N PRO A 77 -5.18 -15.25 -4.70
CA PRO A 77 -6.06 -16.10 -3.90
C PRO A 77 -5.61 -16.09 -2.44
N ALA A 78 -6.57 -16.17 -1.50
CA ALA A 78 -6.27 -16.16 -0.06
C ALA A 78 -5.23 -17.25 0.33
N SER A 79 -5.24 -18.40 -0.35
CA SER A 79 -4.27 -19.47 -0.15
C SER A 79 -2.82 -19.11 -0.54
N ALA A 80 -2.60 -18.05 -1.32
CA ALA A 80 -1.28 -17.52 -1.64
C ALA A 80 -0.74 -16.55 -0.57
N ARG A 81 -1.61 -16.01 0.29
CA ARG A 81 -1.23 -14.99 1.28
C ARG A 81 -0.22 -15.52 2.30
N SER A 82 -0.38 -16.78 2.72
CA SER A 82 0.59 -17.47 3.60
C SER A 82 1.97 -17.63 2.97
N ARG A 83 2.09 -17.63 1.63
CA ARG A 83 3.37 -17.71 0.93
C ARG A 83 4.07 -16.36 0.80
N LEU A 84 3.33 -15.24 0.93
CA LEU A 84 3.92 -13.91 0.97
C LEU A 84 4.62 -13.67 2.33
N ALA A 85 4.08 -14.22 3.42
CA ALA A 85 4.54 -13.99 4.79
C ALA A 85 5.91 -14.62 5.15
N VAL A 86 6.74 -14.97 4.17
CA VAL A 86 8.07 -15.51 4.42
C VAL A 86 9.02 -14.35 4.74
N ARG A 87 9.16 -14.11 6.06
CA ARG A 87 10.17 -13.31 6.79
C ARG A 87 9.64 -12.02 7.40
N PHE A 88 9.29 -12.10 8.69
CA PHE A 88 8.97 -10.96 9.55
C PHE A 88 10.18 -10.03 9.74
N PRO A 89 10.03 -8.70 9.61
CA PRO A 89 10.99 -7.76 10.16
C PRO A 89 10.84 -7.72 11.70
N THR A 90 11.93 -7.99 12.41
CA THR A 90 12.03 -8.16 13.87
C THR A 90 11.79 -6.87 14.70
N TRP A 91 11.19 -5.83 14.14
CA TRP A 91 11.14 -4.49 14.75
C TRP A 91 9.73 -4.00 15.17
N PHE A 92 8.68 -4.83 15.04
CA PHE A 92 7.36 -4.48 15.56
C PHE A 92 7.33 -4.60 17.10
N SER A 93 7.75 -3.55 17.80
CA SER A 93 7.56 -3.43 19.25
C SER A 93 6.18 -2.82 19.54
N PHE A 94 5.29 -3.61 20.12
CA PHE A 94 4.02 -3.14 20.69
C PHE A 94 4.34 -2.16 21.84
N LYS A 95 4.34 -0.85 21.57
CA LYS A 95 4.42 0.15 22.64
C LYS A 95 3.02 0.31 23.22
N ARG A 96 2.75 -0.41 24.31
CA ARG A 96 1.54 -0.23 25.13
C ARG A 96 1.52 1.25 25.59
N LEU A 97 0.52 2.02 25.16
CA LEU A 97 0.34 3.39 25.65
C LEU A 97 -0.03 3.32 27.14
N PRO A 98 0.63 4.09 28.02
CA PRO A 98 0.23 4.17 29.43
C PRO A 98 -0.99 5.09 29.56
N GLY A 99 -2.02 4.63 30.26
CA GLY A 99 -3.14 5.46 30.70
C GLY A 99 -4.52 4.82 30.52
N ALA A 100 -4.91 4.00 31.49
CA ALA A 100 -6.28 3.93 31.98
C ALA A 100 -6.22 4.32 33.47
#